data_AF-A0A4R8HZM7-F1
#
_entry.id   AF-A0A4R8HZM7-F1
#
_cell.length_a   1.000
_cell.length_b   1.000
_cell.length_c   1.000
_cell.angle_alpha   90.00
_cell.angle_beta   90.00
_cell.angle_gamma   90.00
#
_symmetry.space_group_name_H-M   'P 1'
#
loop_
_entity.id
_entity.type
_entity.pdbx_description
1 polymer ?
#
loop_
_entity_poly.entity_id
_entity_poly.type
_entity_poly.pdbx_seq_one_letter_code
_entity_poly.pdbx_strand_id
1 'polypeptide(L)'
;MRYTKIIAICVALSATAAAGEEAMVFGPRQFEADRSGAGAVLCAWSIYLTVQHYANACGVARNAADDAIDEAIKAIDEFILANSSLHPTRAALEAFKRRAAQSEAASARKFCENRDLEPFRSITPQALRESVSRLLAVPREPVVNPCL
;
A
#
# COMPACT_ATOMS: atom_id res chain seq x y z
N MET A 1 -60.68 -33.11 -11.12
CA MET A 1 -59.74 -31.99 -11.37
C MET A 1 -58.38 -32.38 -10.81
N ARG A 2 -57.40 -32.66 -11.68
CA ARG A 2 -56.03 -33.07 -11.31
C ARG A 2 -55.11 -31.87 -11.47
N TYR A 3 -54.48 -31.42 -10.38
CA TYR A 3 -53.54 -30.28 -10.40
C TYR A 3 -52.12 -30.78 -10.67
N THR A 4 -51.56 -30.35 -11.79
CA THR A 4 -50.17 -30.58 -12.22
C THR A 4 -49.24 -29.64 -11.44
N LYS A 5 -48.29 -30.18 -10.67
CA LYS A 5 -47.24 -29.39 -9.99
C LYS A 5 -46.10 -29.14 -10.97
N ILE A 6 -45.84 -27.87 -11.30
CA ILE A 6 -44.66 -27.42 -12.05
C ILE A 6 -43.54 -27.16 -11.03
N ILE A 7 -42.46 -27.94 -11.11
CA ILE A 7 -41.24 -27.73 -10.32
C ILE A 7 -40.36 -26.76 -11.12
N ALA A 8 -40.21 -25.53 -10.63
CA ALA A 8 -39.28 -24.55 -11.16
C ALA A 8 -37.88 -24.83 -10.59
N ILE A 9 -36.96 -25.28 -11.45
CA ILE A 9 -35.54 -25.44 -11.11
C ILE A 9 -34.88 -24.08 -11.31
N CYS A 10 -34.56 -23.39 -10.22
CA CYS A 10 -33.69 -22.22 -10.23
C CYS A 10 -32.24 -22.67 -10.42
N VAL A 11 -31.73 -22.55 -11.65
CA VAL A 11 -30.29 -22.65 -11.93
C VAL A 11 -29.66 -21.33 -11.47
N ALA A 12 -29.03 -21.34 -10.30
CA ALA A 12 -28.16 -20.25 -9.88
C ALA A 12 -26.89 -20.29 -10.72
N LEU A 13 -26.82 -19.46 -11.77
CA LEU A 13 -25.57 -19.11 -12.42
C LEU A 13 -24.71 -18.33 -11.41
N SER A 14 -23.80 -19.01 -10.74
CA SER A 14 -22.72 -18.38 -9.99
C SER A 14 -21.78 -17.73 -11.01
N ALA A 15 -21.99 -16.44 -11.27
CA ALA A 15 -21.05 -15.63 -12.03
C ALA A 15 -19.76 -15.48 -11.20
N THR A 16 -18.75 -16.30 -11.49
CA THR A 16 -17.39 -16.06 -11.04
C THR A 16 -16.84 -14.87 -11.81
N ALA A 17 -17.04 -13.67 -11.28
CA ALA A 17 -16.30 -12.49 -11.68
C ALA A 17 -14.84 -12.62 -11.18
N ALA A 18 -14.07 -13.51 -11.80
CA ALA A 18 -12.63 -13.45 -11.76
C ALA A 18 -12.17 -12.59 -12.96
N ALA A 19 -12.52 -11.31 -12.92
CA ALA A 19 -11.82 -10.33 -13.74
C ALA A 19 -10.38 -10.30 -13.21
N GLY A 20 -9.43 -10.76 -14.03
CA GLY A 20 -8.02 -10.71 -13.72
C GLY A 20 -7.60 -9.26 -13.52
N GLU A 21 -7.58 -8.80 -12.27
CA GLU A 21 -6.74 -7.67 -11.91
C GLU A 21 -5.31 -8.14 -12.10
N GLU A 22 -4.67 -7.65 -13.16
CA GLU A 22 -3.23 -7.75 -13.31
C GLU A 22 -2.60 -7.27 -12.01
N ALA A 23 -1.97 -8.21 -11.30
CA ALA A 23 -1.28 -7.89 -10.08
C ALA A 23 -0.26 -6.81 -10.41
N MET A 24 -0.32 -5.66 -9.72
CA MET A 24 0.73 -4.65 -9.87
C MET A 24 2.09 -5.30 -9.59
N VAL A 25 2.98 -5.18 -10.56
CA VAL A 25 4.39 -5.56 -10.48
C VAL A 25 5.20 -4.34 -10.87
N PHE A 26 6.28 -4.05 -10.15
CA PHE A 26 7.20 -2.99 -10.55
C PHE A 26 7.87 -3.34 -11.88
N GLY A 27 7.77 -2.42 -12.83
CA GLY A 27 8.47 -2.48 -14.10
C GLY A 27 9.91 -1.95 -13.97
N PRO A 28 10.68 -1.97 -15.06
CA PRO A 28 12.09 -1.60 -15.04
C PRO A 28 12.32 -0.15 -14.57
N ARG A 29 11.42 0.77 -14.92
CA ARG A 29 11.55 2.19 -14.57
C ARG A 29 11.45 2.44 -13.07
N GLN A 30 10.68 1.65 -12.34
CA GLN A 30 10.53 1.80 -10.89
C GLN A 30 11.83 1.46 -10.13
N PHE A 31 12.78 0.76 -10.76
CA PHE A 31 14.10 0.48 -10.20
C PHE A 31 15.17 1.49 -10.62
N GLU A 32 14.84 2.49 -11.45
CA GLU A 32 15.74 3.58 -11.75
C GLU A 32 15.99 4.47 -10.52
N ALA A 33 17.04 5.28 -10.56
CA ALA A 33 17.30 6.28 -9.54
C ALA A 33 16.45 7.54 -9.76
N ASP A 34 15.98 8.14 -8.68
CA ASP A 34 15.38 9.47 -8.70
C ASP A 34 16.44 10.47 -9.16
N ARG A 35 16.13 11.16 -10.26
CA ARG A 35 16.98 12.21 -10.83
C ARG A 35 16.48 13.62 -10.53
N SER A 36 15.33 13.74 -9.85
CA SER A 36 14.76 15.04 -9.50
C SER A 36 15.44 15.68 -8.29
N GLY A 37 16.08 14.86 -7.44
CA GLY A 37 16.65 15.31 -6.18
C GLY A 37 15.61 15.46 -5.06
N ALA A 38 14.34 15.17 -5.32
CA ALA A 38 13.26 15.21 -4.33
C ALA A 38 13.11 13.88 -3.56
N GLY A 39 13.82 12.83 -3.96
CA GLY A 39 13.88 11.54 -3.26
C GLY A 39 13.04 10.43 -3.92
N ALA A 40 13.25 9.20 -3.47
CA ALA A 40 12.58 8.02 -4.03
C ALA A 40 11.20 7.78 -3.39
N VAL A 41 10.14 8.04 -4.16
CA VAL A 41 8.75 7.94 -3.69
C VAL A 41 8.39 6.51 -3.26
N LEU A 42 8.76 5.49 -4.03
CA LEU A 42 8.42 4.10 -3.70
C LEU A 42 9.23 3.56 -2.51
N CYS A 43 10.44 4.07 -2.29
CA CYS A 43 11.19 3.73 -1.07
C CYS A 43 10.44 4.22 0.17
N ALA A 44 10.13 5.52 0.23
CA ALA A 44 9.39 6.09 1.35
C ALA A 44 8.05 5.38 1.57
N TRP A 45 7.32 5.10 0.48
CA TRP A 45 6.09 4.32 0.52
C TRP A 45 6.27 2.94 1.15
N SER A 46 7.27 2.17 0.72
CA SER A 46 7.54 0.84 1.28
C SER A 46 7.87 0.89 2.77
N ILE A 47 8.65 1.89 3.21
CA ILE A 47 8.98 2.08 4.63
C ILE A 47 7.70 2.37 5.44
N TYR A 48 6.85 3.28 4.97
CA TYR A 48 5.60 3.61 5.64
C TYR A 48 4.63 2.43 5.70
N LEU A 49 4.52 1.63 4.64
CA LEU A 49 3.74 0.40 4.64
C LEU A 49 4.28 -0.60 5.67
N THR A 50 5.60 -0.78 5.74
CA THR A 50 6.23 -1.68 6.71
C THR A 50 5.99 -1.21 8.15
N VAL A 51 6.16 0.09 8.44
CA VAL A 51 5.91 0.65 9.77
C VAL A 51 4.44 0.48 10.16
N GLN A 52 3.50 0.82 9.27
CA GLN A 52 2.06 0.61 9.50
C GLN A 52 1.76 -0.87 9.78
N HIS A 53 2.34 -1.77 8.96
CA HIS A 53 2.13 -3.20 9.12
C HIS A 53 2.64 -3.71 10.47
N TYR A 54 3.85 -3.33 10.89
CA TYR A 54 4.41 -3.76 12.16
C TYR A 54 3.69 -3.13 13.35
N ALA A 55 3.30 -1.85 13.29
CA ALA A 55 2.49 -1.24 14.34
C ALA A 55 1.17 -2.01 14.57
N ASN A 56 0.49 -2.37 13.47
CA ASN A 56 -0.74 -3.16 13.53
C ASN A 56 -0.50 -4.59 14.03
N ALA A 57 0.53 -5.28 13.53
CA ALA A 57 0.84 -6.66 13.89
C ALA A 57 1.30 -6.81 15.35
N CYS A 58 2.02 -5.81 15.88
CA CYS A 58 2.49 -5.80 17.27
C CYS A 58 1.44 -5.32 18.27
N GLY A 59 0.28 -4.83 17.79
CA GLY A 59 -0.80 -4.34 18.65
C GLY A 59 -0.40 -3.15 19.52
N VAL A 60 0.55 -2.32 19.05
CA VAL A 60 0.95 -1.12 19.80
C VAL A 60 -0.19 -0.11 19.80
N ALA A 61 -0.37 0.60 20.92
CA ALA A 61 -1.37 1.65 21.02
C ALA A 61 -1.06 2.75 19.99
N ARG A 62 -2.04 3.09 19.14
CA ARG A 62 -1.88 4.11 18.10
C ARG A 62 -1.56 5.48 18.69
N ASN A 63 -0.73 6.24 17.99
CA ASN A 63 -0.39 7.62 18.31
C ASN A 63 -0.55 8.53 17.07
N ALA A 64 -0.30 9.83 17.24
CA ALA A 64 -0.47 10.80 16.17
C ALA A 64 0.49 10.59 14.98
N ALA A 65 1.64 9.94 15.18
CA ALA A 65 2.56 9.61 14.10
C ALA A 65 2.00 8.49 13.22
N ASP A 66 1.32 7.50 13.82
CA ASP A 66 0.65 6.43 13.06
C ASP A 66 -0.45 7.00 12.14
N ASP A 67 -1.22 7.98 12.62
CA ASP A 67 -2.24 8.66 11.80
C ASP A 67 -1.60 9.48 10.66
N ALA A 68 -0.48 10.15 10.92
CA ALA A 68 0.26 10.88 9.89
C ALA A 68 0.87 9.94 8.83
N ILE A 69 1.33 8.74 9.22
CA ILE A 69 1.78 7.70 8.29
C ILE A 69 0.63 7.25 7.39
N ASP A 70 -0.57 7.06 7.93
CA ASP A 70 -1.75 6.70 7.13
C ASP A 70 -2.12 7.79 6.12
N GLU A 71 -2.02 9.06 6.51
CA GLU A 71 -2.18 10.21 5.60
C GLU A 71 -1.11 10.22 4.51
N ALA A 72 0.15 9.94 4.86
CA ALA A 72 1.26 9.88 3.93
C ALA A 72 1.10 8.78 2.88
N ILE A 73 0.70 7.57 3.31
CA ILE A 73 0.44 6.45 2.40
C ILE A 73 -0.63 6.83 1.39
N LYS A 74 -1.74 7.45 1.83
CA LYS A 74 -2.81 7.91 0.93
C LYS A 74 -2.31 8.95 -0.07
N ALA A 75 -1.53 9.93 0.37
CA ALA A 75 -0.98 10.96 -0.52
C ALA A 75 -0.02 10.37 -1.56
N ILE A 76 0.82 9.41 -1.16
CA ILE A 76 1.73 8.71 -2.07
C ILE A 76 0.95 7.81 -3.03
N ASP A 77 -0.13 7.15 -2.59
CA ASP A 77 -0.99 6.36 -3.47
C ASP A 77 -1.56 7.22 -4.61
N GLU A 78 -2.07 8.43 -4.31
CA GLU A 78 -2.53 9.37 -5.34
C GLU A 78 -1.40 9.76 -6.30
N PHE A 79 -0.21 10.00 -5.77
CA PHE A 79 0.95 10.33 -6.59
C PHE A 79 1.32 9.18 -7.53
N ILE A 80 1.32 7.93 -7.06
CA ILE A 80 1.63 6.75 -7.86
C ILE A 80 0.62 6.60 -9.00
N LEU A 81 -0.68 6.73 -8.69
CA LEU A 81 -1.75 6.61 -9.68
C LEU A 81 -1.66 7.70 -10.75
N ALA A 82 -1.26 8.91 -10.37
CA ALA A 82 -1.16 10.04 -11.29
C ALA A 82 0.11 10.01 -12.15
N ASN A 83 1.23 9.47 -11.64
CA ASN A 83 2.55 9.69 -12.25
C ASN A 83 3.25 8.42 -12.74
N SER A 84 2.78 7.21 -12.37
CA SER A 84 3.45 6.00 -12.82
C SER A 84 3.14 5.65 -14.27
N SER A 85 4.16 5.35 -15.06
CA SER A 85 4.00 4.88 -16.44
C SER A 85 3.34 3.51 -16.57
N LEU A 86 3.19 2.78 -15.47
CA LEU A 86 2.45 1.52 -15.44
C LEU A 86 0.94 1.72 -15.33
N HIS A 87 0.49 2.94 -15.04
CA HIS A 87 -0.92 3.30 -14.87
C HIS A 87 -1.70 2.28 -14.00
N PRO A 88 -1.23 1.97 -12.77
CA PRO A 88 -1.91 1.00 -11.93
C PRO A 88 -3.32 1.48 -11.61
N THR A 89 -4.25 0.54 -11.48
CA THR A 89 -5.57 0.87 -10.91
C THR A 89 -5.47 0.99 -9.40
N ARG A 90 -6.42 1.71 -8.79
CA ARG A 90 -6.56 1.76 -7.32
C ARG A 90 -6.59 0.36 -6.72
N ALA A 91 -7.39 -0.52 -7.31
CA ALA A 91 -7.61 -1.86 -6.78
C ALA A 91 -6.37 -2.77 -6.93
N ALA A 92 -5.60 -2.62 -8.01
CA ALA A 92 -4.29 -3.27 -8.17
C ALA A 92 -3.27 -2.80 -7.11
N LEU A 93 -3.24 -1.50 -6.81
CA LEU A 93 -2.39 -0.92 -5.77
C LEU A 93 -2.78 -1.43 -4.37
N GLU A 94 -4.07 -1.48 -4.06
CA GLU A 94 -4.58 -2.05 -2.80
C GLU A 94 -4.27 -3.55 -2.69
N ALA A 95 -4.41 -4.30 -3.79
CA ALA A 95 -4.06 -5.72 -3.82
C ALA A 95 -2.56 -5.93 -3.59
N PHE A 96 -1.71 -5.04 -4.12
CA PHE A 96 -0.27 -5.06 -3.85
C PHE A 96 0.02 -4.84 -2.36
N LYS A 97 -0.54 -3.78 -1.75
CA LYS A 97 -0.36 -3.49 -0.31
C LYS A 97 -0.76 -4.68 0.57
N ARG A 98 -1.88 -5.33 0.26
CA ARG A 98 -2.32 -6.55 0.98
C ARG A 98 -1.32 -7.70 0.84
N ARG A 99 -0.80 -7.96 -0.36
CA ARG A 99 0.19 -9.02 -0.58
C ARG A 99 1.50 -8.72 0.15
N ALA A 100 1.97 -7.47 0.11
CA ALA A 100 3.17 -7.03 0.82
C ALA A 100 3.03 -7.23 2.35
N ALA A 101 1.88 -6.83 2.92
CA ALA A 101 1.59 -7.08 4.33
C ALA A 101 1.54 -8.58 4.68
N GLN A 102 1.04 -9.43 3.77
CA GLN A 102 1.02 -10.88 3.97
C GLN A 102 2.43 -11.50 3.92
N SER A 103 3.30 -11.03 3.02
CA SER A 103 4.69 -11.52 2.96
C SER A 103 5.51 -11.13 4.17
N GLU A 104 5.19 -9.99 4.80
CA GLU A 104 5.89 -9.48 5.99
C GLU A 104 5.39 -10.08 7.32
N ALA A 105 4.27 -10.81 7.32
CA ALA A 105 3.62 -11.27 8.55
C ALA A 105 4.54 -12.13 9.45
N ALA A 106 5.39 -12.98 8.86
CA ALA A 106 6.35 -13.80 9.62
C ALA A 106 7.48 -12.95 10.23
N SER A 107 7.93 -11.91 9.52
CA SER A 107 8.96 -10.97 9.98
C SER A 107 8.45 -10.07 11.09
N ALA A 108 7.18 -9.65 11.01
CA ALA A 108 6.53 -8.79 11.99
C ALA A 108 6.64 -9.33 13.42
N ARG A 109 6.44 -10.65 13.61
CA ARG A 109 6.52 -11.28 14.94
C ARG A 109 7.89 -11.09 15.61
N LYS A 110 8.98 -11.21 14.85
CA LYS A 110 10.35 -10.97 15.36
C LYS A 110 10.60 -9.50 15.66
N PHE A 111 9.99 -8.60 14.89
CA PHE A 111 10.07 -7.16 15.11
C PHE A 111 9.37 -6.74 16.41
N CYS A 112 8.23 -7.35 16.75
CA CYS A 112 7.48 -7.02 17.96
C CYS A 112 8.27 -7.30 19.25
N GLU A 113 9.13 -8.32 19.24
CA GLU A 113 9.98 -8.69 20.38
C GLU A 113 11.06 -7.63 20.66
N ASN A 114 11.51 -6.91 19.63
CA ASN A 114 12.64 -5.96 19.72
C ASN A 114 12.22 -4.48 19.79
N ARG A 115 10.91 -4.16 19.72
CA ARG A 115 10.34 -2.80 19.82
C ARG A 115 11.00 -1.72 18.93
N ASP A 116 11.55 -2.11 17.78
CA ASP A 116 12.30 -1.21 16.87
C ASP A 116 11.39 -0.28 16.02
N LEU A 117 10.23 0.11 16.55
CA LEU A 117 9.28 1.02 15.89
C LEU A 117 9.36 2.44 16.41
N GLU A 118 9.89 2.63 17.62
CA GLU A 118 9.93 3.93 18.29
C GLU A 118 10.67 5.01 17.48
N PRO A 119 11.78 4.74 16.76
CA PRO A 119 12.41 5.76 15.92
C PRO A 119 11.43 6.37 14.90
N PHE A 120 10.66 5.54 14.20
CA PHE A 120 9.67 6.01 13.22
C PHE A 120 8.47 6.69 13.88
N ARG A 121 8.05 6.19 15.05
CA ARG A 121 6.89 6.69 15.79
C ARG A 121 7.19 7.93 16.64
N SER A 122 8.46 8.30 16.78
CA SER A 122 8.93 9.53 17.43
C SER A 122 8.91 10.75 16.51
N ILE A 123 8.74 10.56 15.19
CA ILE A 123 8.63 11.64 14.22
C ILE A 123 7.34 12.41 14.49
N THR A 124 7.42 13.75 14.54
CA THR A 124 6.21 14.56 14.74
C THR A 124 5.31 14.48 13.51
N PRO A 125 3.97 14.50 13.68
CA PRO A 125 3.03 14.50 12.55
C PRO A 125 3.31 15.62 11.53
N GLN A 126 3.69 16.80 12.03
CA GLN A 126 4.03 17.94 11.17
C GLN A 126 5.29 17.67 10.35
N ALA A 127 6.38 17.20 10.96
CA ALA A 127 7.62 16.91 10.25
C ALA A 127 7.40 15.84 9.16
N LEU A 128 6.58 14.82 9.46
CA LEU A 128 6.22 13.79 8.49
C LEU A 128 5.44 14.36 7.31
N ARG A 129 4.41 15.17 7.56
CA ARG A 129 3.62 15.85 6.51
C ARG A 129 4.47 16.76 5.64
N GLU A 130 5.36 17.56 6.24
CA GLU A 130 6.27 18.43 5.51
C GLU A 130 7.26 17.63 4.64
N SER A 131 7.76 16.51 5.16
CA SER A 131 8.64 15.61 4.41
C SER A 131 7.92 15.02 3.20
N VAL A 132 6.71 14.52 3.38
CA VAL A 132 5.88 13.96 2.29
C VAL A 132 5.52 15.05 1.28
N SER A 133 5.15 16.25 1.74
CA SER A 133 4.85 17.37 0.85
C SER A 133 6.04 17.71 -0.06
N ARG A 134 7.27 17.75 0.48
CA ARG A 134 8.48 17.95 -0.33
C ARG A 134 8.74 16.81 -1.30
N LEU A 135 8.60 15.56 -0.83
CA LEU A 135 8.80 14.36 -1.64
C LEU A 135 7.89 14.34 -2.89
N LEU A 136 6.65 14.78 -2.73
CA LEU A 136 5.60 14.74 -3.75
C LEU A 136 5.50 16.03 -4.59
N ALA A 137 6.32 17.05 -4.31
CA ALA A 137 6.23 18.36 -4.96
C ALA A 137 6.55 18.35 -6.47
N VAL A 138 7.28 17.35 -6.95
CA VAL A 138 7.70 17.22 -8.36
C VAL A 138 7.00 16.02 -9.01
N PRO A 139 6.07 16.23 -9.97
CA PRO A 139 5.47 15.15 -10.76
C PRO A 139 6.54 14.36 -11.52
N ARG A 140 6.66 13.06 -11.26
CA ARG A 140 7.69 12.18 -11.84
C ARG A 140 7.36 10.71 -11.64
N GLU A 141 8.02 9.84 -12.38
CA GLU A 141 7.92 8.39 -12.16
C GLU A 141 8.27 8.06 -10.69
N PRO A 142 7.39 7.39 -9.94
CA PRO A 142 7.71 6.95 -8.60
C PRO A 142 8.71 5.79 -8.70
N VAL A 143 9.88 5.97 -8.09
CA VAL A 143 10.98 4.98 -8.13
C VAL A 143 11.39 4.56 -6.73
N VAL A 144 12.09 3.42 -6.64
CA VAL A 144 12.63 2.85 -5.40
C VAL A 144 13.99 3.42 -5.04
N ASN A 145 14.82 3.85 -6.00
CA ASN A 145 16.19 4.29 -5.69
C ASN A 145 16.33 5.81 -5.69
N PRO A 146 17.18 6.41 -4.82
CA PRO A 146 17.91 5.76 -3.73
C PRO A 146 16.99 5.37 -2.56
N CYS A 147 17.26 4.23 -1.93
CA CYS A 147 16.63 3.83 -0.67
C CYS A 147 17.71 3.54 0.36
N LEU A 148 17.83 4.42 1.36
CA LEU A 148 18.87 4.43 2.40
C LEU A 148 20.31 4.35 1.86
#